data_AF-A0A2B4R5F7-F1
#
_entry.id   AF-A0A2B4R5F7-F1
#
_cell.length_a   1.000
_cell.length_b   1.000
_cell.length_c   1.000
_cell.angle_alpha   90.00
_cell.angle_beta   90.00
_cell.angle_gamma   90.00
#
_symmetry.space_group_name_H-M   'P 1'
#
loop_
_entity.id
_entity.type
_entity.pdbx_description
1 polymer ?
#
loop_
_entity_poly.entity_id
_entity_poly.type
_entity_poly.pdbx_seq_one_letter_code
_entity_poly.pdbx_strand_id
1 'polypeptide(L)'
;MSATSDYPEIVPKSAPEARGIDFCGTEHSLYIIRSDVGVYMKCEDIHAGKDIKIHRLSEACRWGDYYLATDSYFYIIKGNEYRRVTDLSSDDDAVVYSLHRNCRGGSGYYSAFGKYYIVFANKGTYRRVSNMNKDEDPVEYKINQAFQDGIYFWGTNDYVYCLKQAGKWGVTYHKSTNMNLNKDEASFSVRESVLKFIPGGIAHTHGKVLGFWKDIKRLQNDSNIAVQWEKTIKKTVGFDRSTMSTIEFEWSIEMGISEEVGIEAQLSELIKALCKVQISLKEKYGGNKVNTEQFKWSDSTEEDETFRLKIPPNTKLDALIEYWKDYQYCEYTSPV
;
A
#
# COMPACT_ATOMS: atom_id res chain seq x y z
N MET A 1 9.08 -4.12 -27.28
CA MET A 1 8.69 -5.21 -26.38
C MET A 1 9.16 -4.81 -25.00
N SER A 2 8.24 -4.39 -24.12
CA SER A 2 8.57 -4.02 -22.74
C SER A 2 8.91 -5.31 -22.01
N ALA A 3 10.16 -5.44 -21.56
CA ALA A 3 10.52 -6.44 -20.58
C ALA A 3 9.65 -6.17 -19.35
N THR A 4 8.65 -7.00 -19.11
CA THR A 4 7.98 -7.06 -17.82
C THR A 4 9.06 -7.25 -16.77
N SER A 5 9.22 -6.26 -15.89
CA SER A 5 10.13 -6.32 -14.76
C SER A 5 9.95 -7.66 -14.03
N ASP A 6 11.05 -8.38 -13.79
CA ASP A 6 11.06 -9.60 -12.98
C ASP A 6 10.61 -9.32 -11.52
N TYR A 7 10.62 -8.06 -11.11
CA TYR A 7 10.17 -7.60 -9.79
C TYR A 7 8.72 -7.12 -9.82
N PRO A 8 7.92 -7.42 -8.77
CA PRO A 8 6.63 -6.76 -8.55
C PRO A 8 6.75 -5.23 -8.60
N GLU A 9 5.69 -4.54 -8.96
CA GLU A 9 5.60 -3.07 -8.85
C GLU A 9 5.15 -2.68 -7.43
N ILE A 10 5.59 -1.52 -6.96
CA ILE A 10 4.93 -0.83 -5.85
C ILE A 10 3.65 -0.20 -6.40
N VAL A 11 2.56 -0.24 -5.64
CA VAL A 11 1.31 0.41 -6.04
C VAL A 11 1.55 1.93 -6.09
N PRO A 12 1.48 2.59 -7.27
CA PRO A 12 1.77 4.01 -7.39
C PRO A 12 0.62 4.85 -6.82
N LYS A 13 0.90 6.08 -6.36
CA LYS A 13 -0.11 6.97 -5.77
C LYS A 13 -1.32 7.25 -6.68
N SER A 14 -1.13 7.17 -8.00
CA SER A 14 -2.18 7.35 -9.00
C SER A 14 -3.13 6.15 -9.16
N ALA A 15 -2.81 5.00 -8.58
CA ALA A 15 -3.65 3.81 -8.66
C ALA A 15 -4.78 3.84 -7.61
N PRO A 16 -5.98 3.33 -7.92
CA PRO A 16 -7.07 3.20 -6.95
C PRO A 16 -6.68 2.42 -5.68
N GLU A 17 -5.80 1.43 -5.83
CA GLU A 17 -5.27 0.60 -4.75
C GLU A 17 -4.38 1.39 -3.77
N ALA A 18 -3.94 2.61 -4.11
CA ALA A 18 -3.18 3.52 -3.24
C ALA A 18 -4.04 4.47 -2.41
N ARG A 19 -5.38 4.31 -2.42
CA ARG A 19 -6.28 5.19 -1.66
C ARG A 19 -5.97 5.14 -0.16
N GLY A 20 -5.72 6.30 0.45
CA GLY A 20 -5.37 6.39 1.86
C GLY A 20 -3.92 5.99 2.20
N ILE A 21 -3.09 5.71 1.19
CA ILE A 21 -1.64 5.53 1.35
C ILE A 21 -0.91 6.79 0.90
N ASP A 22 0.00 7.31 1.72
CA ASP A 22 0.84 8.45 1.32
C ASP A 22 2.12 8.57 2.15
N PHE A 23 3.02 9.44 1.72
CA PHE A 23 4.28 9.74 2.39
C PHE A 23 4.31 11.19 2.81
N CYS A 24 4.79 11.48 4.01
CA CYS A 24 5.09 12.85 4.43
C CYS A 24 6.28 12.87 5.39
N GLY A 25 6.82 14.06 5.69
CA GLY A 25 7.99 14.16 6.56
C GLY A 25 8.08 15.50 7.28
N THR A 26 8.79 15.48 8.40
CA THR A 26 9.25 16.64 9.16
C THR A 26 10.78 16.72 9.05
N GLU A 27 11.44 17.61 9.81
CA GLU A 27 12.91 17.68 9.83
C GLU A 27 13.59 16.35 10.16
N HIS A 28 13.04 15.59 11.11
CA HIS A 28 13.71 14.43 11.70
C HIS A 28 12.98 13.11 11.48
N SER A 29 11.84 13.13 10.79
CA SER A 29 11.02 11.92 10.67
C SER A 29 10.29 11.87 9.34
N LEU A 30 10.25 10.67 8.78
CA LEU A 30 9.42 10.30 7.65
C LEU A 30 8.23 9.48 8.16
N TYR A 31 7.09 9.70 7.54
CA TYR A 31 5.85 9.00 7.83
C TYR A 31 5.33 8.30 6.58
N ILE A 32 4.97 7.04 6.72
CA ILE A 32 4.21 6.29 5.71
C ILE A 32 2.82 6.06 6.26
N ILE A 33 1.82 6.64 5.62
CA ILE A 33 0.42 6.52 6.05
C ILE A 33 -0.18 5.28 5.42
N ARG A 34 -0.82 4.44 6.23
CA ARG A 34 -1.57 3.25 5.80
C ARG A 34 -2.98 3.32 6.37
N SER A 35 -3.73 4.31 5.88
CA SER A 35 -5.09 4.55 6.33
C SER A 35 -6.03 3.38 6.02
N ASP A 36 -5.73 2.56 5.02
CA ASP A 36 -6.46 1.35 4.69
C ASP A 36 -6.45 0.34 5.84
N VAL A 37 -5.35 0.25 6.58
CA VAL A 37 -5.22 -0.61 7.79
C VAL A 37 -5.22 0.18 9.11
N GLY A 38 -5.46 1.49 9.06
CA GLY A 38 -5.68 2.33 10.24
C GLY A 38 -4.42 2.65 11.06
N VAL A 39 -3.24 2.62 10.43
CA VAL A 39 -1.96 2.92 11.08
C VAL A 39 -1.10 3.85 10.23
N TYR A 40 -0.04 4.39 10.83
CA TYR A 40 1.06 5.00 10.12
C TYR A 40 2.39 4.55 10.71
N MET A 41 3.40 4.44 9.85
CA MET A 41 4.78 4.21 10.25
C MET A 41 5.48 5.56 10.40
N LYS A 42 6.29 5.71 11.43
CA LYS A 42 7.26 6.78 11.63
C LYS A 42 8.66 6.16 11.59
N CYS A 43 9.61 6.78 10.91
CA CYS A 43 11.01 6.37 10.92
C CYS A 43 11.95 7.57 10.68
N GLU A 44 13.17 7.52 11.19
CA GLU A 44 14.17 8.57 10.94
C GLU A 44 14.82 8.43 9.55
N ASP A 45 15.04 7.19 9.10
CA ASP A 45 15.71 6.90 7.84
C ASP A 45 15.17 5.61 7.20
N ILE A 46 14.53 5.75 6.03
CA ILE A 46 14.00 4.63 5.27
C ILE A 46 15.05 3.80 4.54
N HIS A 47 16.27 4.32 4.35
CA HIS A 47 17.37 3.56 3.77
C HIS A 47 17.99 2.63 4.82
N ALA A 48 18.27 3.15 6.01
CA ALA A 48 18.81 2.36 7.11
C ALA A 48 17.73 1.49 7.79
N GLY A 49 16.46 1.91 7.77
CA GLY A 49 15.39 1.33 8.59
C GLY A 49 15.50 1.71 10.06
N LYS A 50 15.90 2.96 10.34
CA LYS A 50 16.21 3.41 11.70
C LYS A 50 14.98 3.94 12.42
N ASP A 51 14.81 3.52 13.68
CA ASP A 51 13.74 3.93 14.60
C ASP A 51 12.34 3.76 14.00
N ILE A 52 12.04 2.57 13.48
CA ILE A 52 10.74 2.27 12.89
C ILE A 52 9.71 2.06 13.99
N LYS A 53 8.72 2.96 14.03
CA LYS A 53 7.61 2.95 14.98
C LYS A 53 6.29 2.93 14.23
N ILE A 54 5.38 2.05 14.63
CA ILE A 54 4.02 2.00 14.09
C ILE A 54 3.07 2.57 15.11
N HIS A 55 2.26 3.53 14.67
CA HIS A 55 1.29 4.23 15.47
C HIS A 55 -0.12 4.03 14.90
N ARG A 56 -1.11 4.13 15.79
CA ARG A 56 -2.51 4.12 15.39
C ARG A 56 -2.87 5.43 14.68
N LEU A 57 -3.61 5.34 13.59
CA LEU A 57 -4.21 6.51 12.93
C LEU A 57 -5.61 6.73 13.49
N SER A 58 -5.94 7.95 13.92
CA SER A 58 -7.31 8.31 14.32
C SER A 58 -8.28 8.09 13.15
N GLU A 59 -9.48 7.59 13.42
CA GLU A 59 -10.50 7.38 12.39
C GLU A 59 -10.81 8.67 11.63
N ALA A 60 -10.77 9.81 12.31
CA ALA A 60 -11.04 11.10 11.70
C ALA A 60 -9.88 11.60 10.81
N CYS A 61 -8.68 11.04 10.98
CA CYS A 61 -7.49 11.29 10.16
C CYS A 61 -7.35 10.28 9.00
N ARG A 62 -8.28 9.34 8.86
CA ARG A 62 -8.28 8.33 7.79
C ARG A 62 -8.86 8.86 6.47
N TRP A 63 -8.45 8.20 5.40
CA TRP A 63 -8.96 8.33 4.04
C TRP A 63 -8.75 9.72 3.45
N GLY A 64 -7.62 10.36 3.80
CA GLY A 64 -7.09 11.49 3.07
C GLY A 64 -6.66 11.08 1.66
N ASP A 65 -6.91 11.95 0.70
CA ASP A 65 -6.39 11.83 -0.65
C ASP A 65 -4.88 12.08 -0.62
N TYR A 66 -4.41 13.01 0.20
CA TYR A 66 -2.99 13.30 0.42
C TYR A 66 -2.67 13.66 1.87
N TYR A 67 -1.45 13.38 2.28
CA TYR A 67 -0.93 13.71 3.61
C TYR A 67 0.36 14.53 3.48
N LEU A 68 0.46 15.61 4.25
CA LEU A 68 1.67 16.44 4.33
C LEU A 68 2.02 16.67 5.79
N ALA A 69 3.28 16.96 6.07
CA ALA A 69 3.74 17.31 7.40
C ALA A 69 4.64 18.56 7.36
N THR A 70 4.58 19.28 8.47
CA THR A 70 5.51 20.34 8.89
C THR A 70 5.94 19.99 10.30
N ASP A 71 6.96 20.64 10.85
CA ASP A 71 7.45 20.31 12.19
C ASP A 71 6.40 20.46 13.31
N SER A 72 5.30 21.18 13.06
CA SER A 72 4.24 21.41 14.03
C SER A 72 2.90 20.76 13.69
N TYR A 73 2.65 20.42 12.42
CA TYR A 73 1.32 20.00 11.97
C TYR A 73 1.38 18.98 10.85
N PHE A 74 0.39 18.07 10.87
CA PHE A 74 -0.02 17.27 9.74
C PHE A 74 -1.20 17.92 9.02
N TYR A 75 -1.24 17.73 7.70
CA TYR A 75 -2.29 18.22 6.83
C TYR A 75 -2.85 17.05 6.03
N ILE A 76 -4.16 16.87 6.08
CA ILE A 76 -4.87 15.76 5.47
C ILE A 76 -5.81 16.37 4.43
N ILE A 77 -5.45 16.25 3.16
CA ILE A 77 -6.27 16.74 2.04
C ILE A 77 -7.35 15.71 1.75
N LYS A 78 -8.60 16.18 1.63
CA LYS A 78 -9.75 15.36 1.22
C LYS A 78 -10.63 16.18 0.29
N GLY A 79 -10.67 15.81 -0.99
CA GLY A 79 -11.32 16.57 -2.05
C GLY A 79 -10.74 17.97 -2.18
N ASN A 80 -11.57 18.98 -1.89
CA ASN A 80 -11.23 20.39 -2.05
C ASN A 80 -10.92 21.09 -0.71
N GLU A 81 -10.72 20.32 0.35
CA GLU A 81 -10.46 20.81 1.70
C GLU A 81 -9.24 20.10 2.27
N TYR A 82 -8.68 20.69 3.33
CA TYR A 82 -7.67 20.03 4.14
C TYR A 82 -7.95 20.24 5.61
N ARG A 83 -7.74 19.18 6.39
CA ARG A 83 -7.74 19.19 7.84
C ARG A 83 -6.30 19.37 8.32
N ARG A 84 -6.10 20.17 9.35
CA ARG A 84 -4.82 20.32 10.05
C ARG A 84 -4.94 19.80 11.48
N VAL A 85 -4.00 18.95 11.90
CA VAL A 85 -3.90 18.38 13.26
C VAL A 85 -2.44 18.42 13.71
N THR A 86 -2.18 18.39 15.02
CA THR A 86 -0.81 18.25 15.58
C THR A 86 -0.36 16.79 15.67
N ASP A 87 -1.31 15.86 15.80
CA ASP A 87 -1.07 14.42 15.92
C ASP A 87 -2.02 13.65 15.00
N LEU A 88 -1.52 12.64 14.29
CA LEU A 88 -2.34 11.77 13.45
C LEU A 88 -3.16 10.76 14.27
N SER A 89 -2.80 10.54 15.53
CA SER A 89 -3.46 9.63 16.46
C SER A 89 -4.69 10.24 17.14
N SER A 90 -4.88 11.56 17.05
CA SER A 90 -6.02 12.30 17.60
C SER A 90 -6.56 13.33 16.57
N ASP A 91 -7.73 13.90 16.82
CA ASP A 91 -8.25 15.05 16.07
C ASP A 91 -8.81 16.16 16.97
N ASP A 92 -8.44 16.16 18.25
CA ASP A 92 -8.94 17.11 19.26
C ASP A 92 -8.67 18.57 18.90
N ASP A 93 -7.56 18.84 18.21
CA ASP A 93 -7.13 20.19 17.81
C ASP A 93 -7.42 20.49 16.32
N ALA A 94 -8.24 19.64 15.67
CA ALA A 94 -8.43 19.70 14.23
C ALA A 94 -9.05 21.02 13.76
N VAL A 95 -8.44 21.63 12.75
CA VAL A 95 -9.02 22.77 12.02
C VAL A 95 -9.12 22.43 10.55
N VAL A 96 -10.29 22.69 9.94
CA VAL A 96 -10.54 22.43 8.52
C VAL A 96 -10.54 23.73 7.72
N TYR A 97 -9.90 23.68 6.57
CA TYR A 97 -9.75 24.79 5.65
C TYR A 97 -10.11 24.35 4.24
N SER A 98 -10.75 25.23 3.46
CA SER A 98 -10.88 25.00 2.03
C SER A 98 -9.56 25.23 1.30
N LEU A 99 -9.22 24.39 0.33
CA LEU A 99 -8.12 24.65 -0.60
C LEU A 99 -8.51 25.79 -1.55
N HIS A 100 -7.58 26.69 -1.84
CA HIS A 100 -7.74 27.65 -2.92
C HIS A 100 -7.93 26.93 -4.25
N ARG A 101 -8.69 27.50 -5.18
CA ARG A 101 -8.98 26.86 -6.48
C ARG A 101 -7.72 26.49 -7.27
N ASN A 102 -6.63 27.25 -7.13
CA ASN A 102 -5.35 27.01 -7.81
C ASN A 102 -4.47 25.98 -7.10
N CYS A 103 -4.82 25.61 -5.86
CA CYS A 103 -4.14 24.60 -5.05
C CYS A 103 -4.89 23.26 -5.07
N ARG A 104 -5.84 23.07 -6.00
CA ARG A 104 -6.62 21.84 -6.16
C ARG A 104 -6.14 21.04 -7.37
N GLY A 105 -6.49 19.76 -7.40
CA GLY A 105 -6.25 18.89 -8.57
C GLY A 105 -4.79 18.53 -8.82
N GLY A 106 -3.91 18.72 -7.83
CA GLY A 106 -2.57 18.16 -7.85
C GLY A 106 -2.62 16.63 -7.86
N SER A 107 -1.65 16.01 -8.53
CA SER A 107 -1.40 14.56 -8.49
C SER A 107 -0.56 14.14 -7.28
N GLY A 108 0.03 15.10 -6.57
CA GLY A 108 0.80 14.90 -5.34
C GLY A 108 0.89 16.21 -4.57
N TYR A 109 1.02 16.11 -3.25
CA TYR A 109 1.14 17.26 -2.36
C TYR A 109 2.21 16.95 -1.31
N TYR A 110 3.07 17.93 -1.03
CA TYR A 110 4.04 17.81 0.05
C TYR A 110 4.41 19.18 0.61
N SER A 111 5.03 19.20 1.78
CA SER A 111 5.59 20.39 2.39
C SER A 111 7.09 20.22 2.50
N ALA A 112 7.83 21.29 2.22
CA ALA A 112 9.29 21.34 2.30
C ALA A 112 9.73 22.80 2.42
N PHE A 113 10.91 23.09 2.96
CA PHE A 113 11.47 24.47 2.94
C PHE A 113 10.50 25.55 3.48
N GLY A 114 9.64 25.21 4.45
CA GLY A 114 8.59 26.09 4.98
C GLY A 114 7.50 26.50 3.99
N LYS A 115 7.30 25.76 2.90
CA LYS A 115 6.30 26.02 1.85
C LYS A 115 5.53 24.74 1.50
N TYR A 116 4.39 24.91 0.83
CA TYR A 116 3.57 23.82 0.32
C TYR A 116 3.75 23.69 -1.19
N TYR A 117 3.81 22.44 -1.65
CA TYR A 117 4.09 22.09 -3.03
C TYR A 117 2.96 21.22 -3.57
N ILE A 118 2.41 21.61 -4.72
CA ILE A 118 1.38 20.88 -5.45
C ILE A 118 1.99 20.40 -6.77
N VAL A 119 2.09 19.08 -6.92
CA VAL A 119 2.65 18.43 -8.11
C VAL A 119 1.54 18.26 -9.15
N PHE A 120 1.77 18.68 -10.38
CA PHE A 120 0.89 18.44 -11.52
C PHE A 120 1.61 17.56 -12.55
N ALA A 121 1.72 16.26 -12.28
CA ALA A 121 2.53 15.32 -13.08
C ALA A 121 2.18 15.36 -14.57
N ASN A 122 0.89 15.40 -14.91
CA ASN A 122 0.42 15.49 -16.30
C ASN A 122 0.85 16.77 -17.04
N LYS A 123 1.16 17.85 -16.30
CA LYS A 123 1.67 19.11 -16.86
C LYS A 123 3.20 19.17 -16.84
N GLY A 124 3.86 18.25 -16.13
CA GLY A 124 5.31 18.32 -15.88
C GLY A 124 5.71 19.55 -15.05
N THR A 125 4.80 20.11 -14.25
CA THR A 125 5.05 21.29 -13.41
C THR A 125 4.63 21.05 -11.96
N TYR A 126 5.19 21.85 -11.07
CA TYR A 126 4.73 21.93 -9.69
C TYR A 126 4.58 23.39 -9.27
N ARG A 127 3.61 23.63 -8.38
CA ARG A 127 3.32 24.94 -7.80
C ARG A 127 3.81 24.96 -6.36
N ARG A 128 4.46 26.04 -5.97
CA ARG A 128 4.85 26.33 -4.58
C ARG A 128 4.03 27.51 -4.06
N VAL A 129 3.49 27.38 -2.85
CA VAL A 129 2.74 28.44 -2.16
C VAL A 129 3.13 28.53 -0.68
N SER A 130 2.97 29.71 -0.09
CA SER A 130 3.09 29.94 1.36
C SER A 130 1.84 29.47 2.13
N ASN A 131 0.68 29.43 1.46
CA ASN A 131 -0.59 29.04 2.08
C ASN A 131 -1.55 28.42 1.03
N MET A 132 -1.95 27.16 1.24
CA MET A 132 -2.83 26.45 0.29
C MET A 132 -4.28 26.92 0.31
N ASN A 133 -4.75 27.59 1.36
CA ASN A 133 -6.10 28.15 1.43
C ASN A 133 -6.22 29.45 0.61
N LYS A 134 -5.13 30.24 0.53
CA LYS A 134 -5.11 31.56 -0.09
C LYS A 134 -4.35 31.63 -1.42
N ASP A 135 -3.60 30.59 -1.79
CA ASP A 135 -2.67 30.61 -2.92
C ASP A 135 -1.66 31.75 -2.82
N GLU A 136 -1.08 31.89 -1.62
CA GLU A 136 -0.19 32.98 -1.24
C GLU A 136 1.23 32.75 -1.79
N ASP A 137 1.85 33.82 -2.31
CA ASP A 137 3.17 33.84 -2.96
C ASP A 137 3.40 32.72 -4.00
N PRO A 138 2.49 32.54 -4.97
CA PRO A 138 2.55 31.40 -5.85
C PRO A 138 3.69 31.51 -6.86
N VAL A 139 4.44 30.42 -6.98
CA VAL A 139 5.42 30.25 -8.07
C VAL A 139 5.24 28.88 -8.69
N GLU A 140 5.35 28.80 -10.02
CA GLU A 140 5.29 27.54 -10.75
C GLU A 140 6.64 27.24 -11.41
N TYR A 141 7.06 25.98 -11.33
CA TYR A 141 8.32 25.50 -11.86
C TYR A 141 8.10 24.22 -12.66
N LYS A 142 9.04 23.92 -13.56
CA LYS A 142 9.08 22.62 -14.23
C LYS A 142 9.59 21.54 -13.28
N ILE A 143 9.08 20.32 -13.43
CA ILE A 143 9.60 19.13 -12.76
C ILE A 143 10.81 18.63 -13.55
N ASN A 144 11.95 18.48 -12.87
CA ASN A 144 13.14 17.90 -13.48
C ASN A 144 12.89 16.45 -13.91
N GLN A 145 13.56 16.00 -14.99
CA GLN A 145 13.44 14.64 -15.49
C GLN A 145 13.70 13.57 -14.41
N ALA A 146 14.60 13.84 -13.45
CA ALA A 146 14.90 12.93 -12.35
C ALA A 146 13.70 12.61 -11.44
N PHE A 147 12.64 13.43 -11.46
CA PHE A 147 11.44 13.28 -10.63
C PHE A 147 10.20 12.83 -11.41
N GLN A 148 10.26 12.76 -12.75
CA GLN A 148 9.08 12.51 -13.59
C GLN A 148 8.49 11.10 -13.46
N ASP A 149 9.31 10.13 -13.09
CA ASP A 149 8.94 8.73 -12.84
C ASP A 149 8.65 8.44 -11.34
N GLY A 150 8.59 9.48 -10.51
CA GLY A 150 8.25 9.39 -9.10
C GLY A 150 6.81 8.90 -8.90
N ILE A 151 6.63 7.88 -8.06
CA ILE A 151 5.32 7.26 -7.76
C ILE A 151 4.69 7.74 -6.44
N TYR A 152 5.50 8.27 -5.53
CA TYR A 152 5.10 9.04 -4.35
C TYR A 152 6.06 10.21 -4.19
N PHE A 153 5.57 11.33 -3.66
CA PHE A 153 6.37 12.54 -3.42
C PHE A 153 6.18 12.98 -1.98
N TRP A 154 7.27 13.31 -1.30
CA TRP A 154 7.22 13.93 0.03
C TRP A 154 8.36 14.92 0.18
N GLY A 155 8.34 15.68 1.26
CA GLY A 155 9.38 16.64 1.59
C GLY A 155 9.69 16.64 3.08
N THR A 156 10.85 17.21 3.39
CA THR A 156 11.30 17.58 4.73
C THR A 156 11.80 19.03 4.66
N ASN A 157 12.39 19.55 5.74
CA ASN A 157 12.90 20.91 5.76
C ASN A 157 13.96 21.20 4.69
N ASP A 158 14.77 20.20 4.35
CA ASP A 158 15.96 20.38 3.50
C ASP A 158 15.85 19.70 2.13
N TYR A 159 14.91 18.77 1.95
CA TYR A 159 14.87 17.95 0.75
C TYR A 159 13.45 17.68 0.27
N VAL A 160 13.34 17.54 -1.04
CA VAL A 160 12.21 16.88 -1.71
C VAL A 160 12.64 15.49 -2.13
N TYR A 161 11.71 14.55 -2.03
CA TYR A 161 11.94 13.15 -2.32
C TYR A 161 10.88 12.62 -3.29
N CYS A 162 11.26 11.63 -4.10
CA CYS A 162 10.29 10.77 -4.76
C CYS A 162 10.66 9.29 -4.66
N LEU A 163 9.67 8.45 -4.38
CA LEU A 163 9.82 7.00 -4.47
C LEU A 163 9.78 6.60 -5.94
N LYS A 164 10.62 5.67 -6.35
CA LYS A 164 10.68 5.13 -7.71
C LYS A 164 10.27 3.67 -7.72
N GLN A 165 9.74 3.23 -8.87
CA GLN A 165 9.45 1.81 -9.08
C GLN A 165 10.72 0.96 -8.96
N ALA A 166 10.52 -0.32 -8.71
CA ALA A 166 11.63 -1.26 -8.63
C ALA A 166 12.38 -1.35 -9.96
N GLY A 167 13.70 -1.26 -9.87
CA GLY A 167 14.61 -1.52 -10.98
C GLY A 167 15.63 -2.60 -10.62
N LYS A 168 16.80 -2.55 -11.27
CA LYS A 168 17.92 -3.47 -11.02
C LYS A 168 18.32 -3.60 -9.56
N TRP A 169 18.15 -2.52 -8.78
CA TRP A 169 18.57 -2.43 -7.38
C TRP A 169 17.39 -2.46 -6.39
N GLY A 170 16.23 -2.96 -6.84
CA GLY A 170 15.00 -2.92 -6.08
C GLY A 170 14.35 -1.54 -6.10
N VAL A 171 13.48 -1.29 -5.12
CA VAL A 171 12.78 -0.02 -4.95
C VAL A 171 13.75 1.02 -4.39
N THR A 172 13.81 2.18 -5.04
CA THR A 172 14.69 3.27 -4.66
C THR A 172 13.90 4.55 -4.42
N TYR A 173 14.51 5.51 -3.75
CA TYR A 173 14.01 6.88 -3.71
C TYR A 173 15.11 7.83 -4.13
N HIS A 174 14.70 8.95 -4.72
CA HIS A 174 15.56 10.03 -5.14
C HIS A 174 15.30 11.24 -4.25
N LYS A 175 16.36 11.96 -3.83
CA LYS A 175 16.28 13.19 -3.05
C LYS A 175 17.04 14.32 -3.72
N SER A 176 16.58 15.56 -3.52
CA SER A 176 17.25 16.79 -3.98
C SER A 176 16.84 17.97 -3.10
N THR A 177 17.67 19.03 -3.05
CA THR A 177 17.31 20.33 -2.45
C THR A 177 16.42 21.17 -3.37
N ASN A 178 16.20 20.76 -4.63
CA ASN A 178 15.36 21.49 -5.58
C ASN A 178 14.80 20.59 -6.70
N MET A 179 13.48 20.38 -6.75
CA MET A 179 12.84 19.51 -7.76
C MET A 179 12.93 20.01 -9.22
N ASN A 180 13.21 21.31 -9.44
CA ASN A 180 13.34 21.87 -10.79
C ASN A 180 14.78 21.73 -11.32
N LEU A 181 15.75 22.06 -10.48
CA LEU A 181 17.17 22.07 -10.86
C LEU A 181 17.88 20.75 -10.57
N ASN A 182 17.29 19.88 -9.76
CA ASN A 182 17.89 18.65 -9.25
C ASN A 182 19.28 18.87 -8.63
N LYS A 183 19.33 19.71 -7.60
CA LYS A 183 20.58 20.04 -6.89
C LYS A 183 20.83 19.11 -5.70
N ASP A 184 22.10 18.90 -5.38
CA ASP A 184 22.57 18.11 -4.23
C ASP A 184 21.88 16.75 -4.14
N GLU A 185 21.80 16.10 -5.30
CA GLU A 185 20.96 14.94 -5.50
C GLU A 185 21.61 13.64 -5.03
N ALA A 186 20.79 12.71 -4.59
CA ALA A 186 21.22 11.36 -4.28
C ALA A 186 20.06 10.38 -4.43
N SER A 187 20.39 9.12 -4.68
CA SER A 187 19.41 8.04 -4.74
C SER A 187 19.84 6.88 -3.85
N PHE A 188 18.90 6.30 -3.13
CA PHE A 188 19.15 5.21 -2.19
C PHE A 188 18.08 4.12 -2.34
N SER A 189 18.42 2.90 -1.93
CA SER A 189 17.45 1.82 -1.79
C SER A 189 16.60 2.01 -0.54
N VAL A 190 15.36 1.53 -0.56
CA VAL A 190 14.51 1.48 0.62
C VAL A 190 14.79 0.18 1.39
N ARG A 191 14.86 0.25 2.72
CA ARG A 191 15.05 -0.90 3.60
C ARG A 191 13.88 -1.88 3.48
N GLU A 192 14.18 -3.16 3.58
CA GLU A 192 13.20 -4.24 3.49
C GLU A 192 12.01 -4.10 4.46
N SER A 193 12.27 -3.78 5.73
CA SER A 193 11.25 -3.58 6.76
C SER A 193 10.32 -2.42 6.45
N VAL A 194 10.82 -1.37 5.82
CA VAL A 194 9.98 -0.24 5.36
C VAL A 194 9.18 -0.66 4.12
N LEU A 195 9.79 -1.40 3.20
CA LEU A 195 9.11 -1.88 1.99
C LEU A 195 7.89 -2.75 2.33
N LYS A 196 8.01 -3.68 3.28
CA LYS A 196 6.89 -4.54 3.73
C LYS A 196 5.65 -3.76 4.19
N PHE A 197 5.82 -2.50 4.59
CA PHE A 197 4.72 -1.64 4.99
C PHE A 197 4.04 -0.92 3.83
N ILE A 198 4.59 -0.97 2.62
CA ILE A 198 4.05 -0.33 1.41
C ILE A 198 3.29 -1.36 0.57
N PRO A 199 2.11 -1.04 0.01
CA PRO A 199 1.40 -1.96 -0.89
C PRO A 199 2.25 -2.35 -2.11
N GLY A 200 2.41 -3.66 -2.34
CA GLY A 200 3.31 -4.24 -3.32
C GLY A 200 4.69 -4.61 -2.75
N GLY A 201 5.07 -4.02 -1.62
CA GLY A 201 6.38 -4.20 -1.00
C GLY A 201 6.61 -5.56 -0.35
N ILE A 202 5.56 -6.22 0.15
CA ILE A 202 5.68 -7.61 0.66
C ILE A 202 6.12 -8.53 -0.48
N ALA A 203 5.62 -8.34 -1.69
CA ALA A 203 5.97 -9.20 -2.82
C ALA A 203 7.43 -9.05 -3.28
N HIS A 204 8.09 -7.94 -2.97
CA HIS A 204 9.54 -7.79 -3.21
C HIS A 204 10.40 -8.70 -2.34
N THR A 205 9.86 -9.13 -1.20
CA THR A 205 10.61 -9.89 -0.19
C THR A 205 10.21 -11.36 -0.20
N HIS A 206 8.93 -11.63 -0.48
CA HIS A 206 8.36 -12.98 -0.43
C HIS A 206 7.83 -13.49 -1.77
N GLY A 207 8.02 -12.75 -2.87
CA GLY A 207 7.53 -13.11 -4.20
C GLY A 207 6.04 -12.80 -4.40
N LYS A 208 5.52 -13.12 -5.59
CA LYS A 208 4.11 -12.87 -5.94
C LYS A 208 3.19 -13.91 -5.29
N VAL A 209 2.00 -13.47 -4.90
CA VAL A 209 0.89 -14.37 -4.53
C VAL A 209 0.32 -14.98 -5.79
N LEU A 210 0.06 -16.29 -5.76
CA LEU A 210 -0.50 -16.99 -6.90
C LEU A 210 -1.66 -17.88 -6.46
N GLY A 211 -2.76 -17.82 -7.20
CA GLY A 211 -3.86 -18.79 -7.16
C GLY A 211 -3.94 -19.58 -8.46
N PHE A 212 -4.82 -20.56 -8.52
CA PHE A 212 -5.16 -21.23 -9.79
C PHE A 212 -6.64 -21.57 -9.86
N TRP A 213 -7.23 -21.39 -11.05
CA TRP A 213 -8.57 -21.89 -11.36
C TRP A 213 -8.41 -23.27 -12.00
N LYS A 214 -9.21 -24.23 -11.57
CA LYS A 214 -9.35 -25.51 -12.27
C LYS A 214 -10.77 -25.61 -12.80
N ASP A 215 -10.90 -25.72 -14.12
CA ASP A 215 -12.17 -26.02 -14.77
C ASP A 215 -12.72 -27.34 -14.23
N ILE A 216 -13.89 -27.31 -13.60
CA ILE A 216 -14.52 -28.54 -13.11
C ILE A 216 -15.23 -29.24 -14.25
N LYS A 217 -16.07 -28.48 -14.96
CA LYS A 217 -16.97 -28.95 -16.01
C LYS A 217 -17.74 -27.77 -16.62
N ARG A 218 -17.95 -27.80 -17.93
CA ARG A 218 -19.01 -27.05 -18.58
C ARG A 218 -20.32 -27.82 -18.46
N LEU A 219 -21.36 -27.15 -17.96
CA LEU A 219 -22.69 -27.71 -17.75
C LEU A 219 -23.65 -27.10 -18.77
N GLN A 220 -24.49 -27.94 -19.37
CA GLN A 220 -25.49 -27.53 -20.35
C GLN A 220 -26.81 -28.19 -20.00
N ASN A 221 -27.88 -27.40 -19.96
CA ASN A 221 -29.24 -27.88 -19.79
C ASN A 221 -30.04 -27.54 -21.04
N ASP A 222 -30.25 -28.53 -21.91
CA ASP A 222 -31.04 -28.39 -23.14
C ASP A 222 -32.53 -28.71 -22.93
N SER A 223 -32.94 -28.91 -21.67
CA SER A 223 -34.33 -29.20 -21.34
C SER A 223 -35.12 -27.93 -21.07
N ASN A 224 -36.44 -28.05 -21.09
CA ASN A 224 -37.38 -26.99 -20.76
C ASN A 224 -37.64 -26.84 -19.25
N ILE A 225 -36.95 -27.62 -18.40
CA ILE A 225 -37.07 -27.57 -16.94
C ILE A 225 -35.72 -27.34 -16.29
N ALA A 226 -35.71 -26.78 -15.08
CA ALA A 226 -34.47 -26.55 -14.35
C ALA A 226 -33.89 -27.89 -13.86
N VAL A 227 -32.59 -28.10 -14.07
CA VAL A 227 -31.88 -29.31 -13.63
C VAL A 227 -31.10 -28.99 -12.36
N GLN A 228 -31.26 -29.79 -11.31
CA GLN A 228 -30.32 -29.78 -10.19
C GLN A 228 -29.09 -30.59 -10.56
N TRP A 229 -27.94 -29.98 -10.36
CA TRP A 229 -26.65 -30.59 -10.54
C TRP A 229 -25.93 -30.62 -9.20
N GLU A 230 -25.51 -31.81 -8.80
CA GLU A 230 -24.68 -32.04 -7.62
C GLU A 230 -23.39 -32.72 -8.05
N LYS A 231 -22.25 -32.20 -7.59
CA LYS A 231 -20.97 -32.86 -7.77
C LYS A 231 -20.10 -32.61 -6.54
N THR A 232 -19.64 -33.71 -5.96
CA THR A 232 -18.51 -33.67 -5.04
C THR A 232 -17.24 -33.62 -5.85
N ILE A 233 -16.41 -32.63 -5.54
CA ILE A 233 -15.05 -32.55 -6.03
C ILE A 233 -14.10 -32.88 -4.88
N LYS A 234 -12.99 -33.51 -5.23
CA LYS A 234 -11.82 -33.54 -4.38
C LYS A 234 -10.97 -32.33 -4.71
N LYS A 235 -10.82 -31.43 -3.74
CA LYS A 235 -9.89 -30.31 -3.83
C LYS A 235 -8.67 -30.64 -2.98
N THR A 236 -7.49 -30.41 -3.53
CA THR A 236 -6.26 -30.37 -2.73
C THR A 236 -6.13 -28.97 -2.17
N VAL A 237 -6.33 -28.82 -0.87
CA VAL A 237 -6.04 -27.57 -0.16
C VAL A 237 -4.64 -27.70 0.41
N GLY A 238 -3.76 -26.78 0.06
CA GLY A 238 -2.42 -26.77 0.60
C GLY A 238 -1.94 -25.35 0.85
N PHE A 239 -0.93 -25.23 1.71
CA PHE A 239 -0.28 -23.98 2.03
C PHE A 239 1.22 -24.24 2.21
N ASP A 240 2.02 -23.21 2.00
CA ASP A 240 3.40 -23.19 2.50
C ASP A 240 3.41 -22.32 3.75
N ARG A 241 3.75 -22.89 4.90
CA ARG A 241 3.97 -22.08 6.11
C ARG A 241 5.35 -21.46 6.03
N SER A 242 5.38 -20.14 6.04
CA SER A 242 6.60 -19.38 6.31
C SER A 242 6.34 -18.51 7.54
N THR A 243 7.15 -18.69 8.59
CA THR A 243 7.10 -17.81 9.75
C THR A 243 7.55 -16.41 9.33
N MET A 244 6.65 -15.42 9.38
CA MET A 244 6.96 -14.03 9.08
C MET A 244 7.56 -13.28 10.29
N SER A 245 8.16 -13.99 11.24
CA SER A 245 8.81 -13.40 12.42
C SER A 245 9.90 -12.39 12.05
N THR A 246 10.44 -12.42 10.82
CA THR A 246 11.41 -11.45 10.30
C THR A 246 10.82 -10.08 9.96
N ILE A 247 9.49 -9.93 9.87
CA ILE A 247 8.84 -8.62 9.74
C ILE A 247 8.84 -7.90 11.10
N GLU A 248 8.71 -8.67 12.17
CA GLU A 248 8.46 -8.20 13.54
C GLU A 248 9.72 -7.59 14.20
N PHE A 249 10.91 -8.12 13.89
CA PHE A 249 12.16 -7.75 14.58
C PHE A 249 12.55 -6.28 14.51
N GLU A 250 12.10 -5.54 13.49
CA GLU A 250 12.52 -4.14 13.27
C GLU A 250 11.43 -3.11 13.61
N TRP A 251 10.20 -3.53 13.96
CA TRP A 251 9.09 -2.61 14.21
C TRP A 251 8.75 -2.52 15.69
N SER A 252 8.68 -1.28 16.21
CA SER A 252 8.10 -1.00 17.53
C SER A 252 6.65 -0.57 17.39
N ILE A 253 5.73 -1.16 18.15
CA ILE A 253 4.30 -0.79 18.15
C ILE A 253 4.03 0.18 19.31
N GLU A 254 3.58 1.40 18.99
CA GLU A 254 3.20 2.43 19.95
C GLU A 254 1.70 2.74 19.84
N MET A 255 0.85 1.76 20.16
CA MET A 255 -0.62 1.85 20.08
C MET A 255 -1.32 1.88 21.46
N GLY A 256 -0.62 2.30 22.52
CA GLY A 256 -1.21 2.59 23.83
C GLY A 256 -1.41 1.39 24.78
N ILE A 257 -0.81 0.24 24.47
CA ILE A 257 -0.74 -0.93 25.38
C ILE A 257 0.73 -1.16 25.74
N SER A 258 1.03 -1.37 27.03
CA SER A 258 2.40 -1.55 27.53
C SER A 258 2.75 -3.00 27.90
N GLU A 259 1.78 -3.92 27.81
CA GLU A 259 1.99 -5.34 28.11
C GLU A 259 2.49 -6.07 26.86
N GLU A 260 3.59 -6.81 27.00
CA GLU A 260 4.30 -7.52 25.92
C GLU A 260 3.36 -8.43 25.10
N VAL A 261 2.52 -9.23 25.77
CA VAL A 261 1.51 -10.10 25.14
C VAL A 261 0.50 -9.29 24.30
N GLY A 262 0.14 -8.09 24.76
CA GLY A 262 -0.75 -7.20 24.03
C GLY A 262 -0.10 -6.60 22.78
N ILE A 263 1.20 -6.33 22.83
CA ILE A 263 1.99 -5.82 21.70
C ILE A 263 2.11 -6.89 20.61
N GLU A 264 2.44 -8.13 20.98
CA GLU A 264 2.55 -9.24 20.03
C GLU A 264 1.23 -9.52 19.29
N ALA A 265 0.11 -9.53 20.03
CA ALA A 265 -1.22 -9.71 19.43
C ALA A 265 -1.58 -8.60 18.44
N GLN A 266 -1.23 -7.35 18.74
CA GLN A 266 -1.48 -6.22 17.83
C GLN A 266 -0.61 -6.26 16.59
N LEU A 267 0.66 -6.62 16.74
CA LEU A 267 1.59 -6.77 15.63
C LEU A 267 1.14 -7.89 14.68
N SER A 268 0.69 -9.01 15.25
CA SER A 268 0.05 -10.10 14.52
C SER A 268 -1.14 -9.64 13.68
N GLU A 269 -2.09 -8.92 14.29
CA GLU A 269 -3.27 -8.42 13.58
C GLU A 269 -2.90 -7.41 12.48
N LEU A 270 -1.92 -6.54 12.73
CA LEU A 270 -1.40 -5.63 11.71
C LEU A 270 -0.81 -6.40 10.52
N ILE A 271 0.06 -7.38 10.77
CA ILE A 271 0.67 -8.18 9.71
C ILE A 271 -0.41 -8.93 8.91
N LYS A 272 -1.39 -9.53 9.58
CA LYS A 272 -2.56 -10.15 8.92
C LYS A 272 -3.28 -9.14 8.02
N ALA A 273 -3.51 -7.92 8.49
CA ALA A 273 -4.16 -6.88 7.70
C ALA A 273 -3.32 -6.46 6.48
N LEU A 274 -2.01 -6.27 6.64
CA LEU A 274 -1.08 -5.94 5.56
C LEU A 274 -1.03 -7.04 4.49
N CYS A 275 -0.97 -8.31 4.90
CA CYS A 275 -1.00 -9.46 4.00
C CYS A 275 -2.32 -9.57 3.24
N LYS A 276 -3.47 -9.37 3.91
CA LYS A 276 -4.78 -9.33 3.25
C LYS A 276 -4.84 -8.26 2.17
N VAL A 277 -4.31 -7.06 2.46
CA VAL A 277 -4.20 -6.00 1.46
C VAL A 277 -3.32 -6.45 0.30
N GLN A 278 -2.12 -6.96 0.57
CA GLN A 278 -1.19 -7.42 -0.47
C GLN A 278 -1.81 -8.48 -1.40
N ILE A 279 -2.49 -9.48 -0.85
CA ILE A 279 -3.14 -10.56 -1.62
C ILE A 279 -4.23 -9.98 -2.53
N SER A 280 -4.96 -8.97 -2.07
CA SER A 280 -6.04 -8.32 -2.83
C SER A 280 -5.57 -7.46 -4.01
N LEU A 281 -4.26 -7.17 -4.11
CA LEU A 281 -3.71 -6.37 -5.20
C LEU A 281 -3.73 -7.12 -6.53
N LYS A 282 -3.55 -6.38 -7.62
CA LYS A 282 -3.33 -6.97 -8.95
C LYS A 282 -2.00 -7.73 -9.01
N GLU A 283 -1.91 -8.74 -9.88
CA GLU A 283 -0.70 -9.53 -10.15
C GLU A 283 0.57 -8.68 -10.29
N LYS A 284 0.49 -7.57 -11.03
CA LYS A 284 1.68 -6.74 -11.30
C LYS A 284 2.27 -6.13 -10.02
N TYR A 285 1.46 -5.96 -8.97
CA TYR A 285 1.90 -5.55 -7.63
C TYR A 285 2.20 -6.74 -6.71
N GLY A 286 2.22 -7.96 -7.26
CA GLY A 286 2.42 -9.19 -6.51
C GLY A 286 1.25 -9.63 -5.66
N GLY A 287 0.05 -9.09 -5.91
CA GLY A 287 -1.19 -9.69 -5.43
C GLY A 287 -1.64 -10.84 -6.34
N ASN A 288 -2.90 -11.25 -6.23
CA ASN A 288 -3.35 -12.50 -6.84
C ASN A 288 -3.16 -12.56 -8.36
N LYS A 289 -2.52 -13.65 -8.81
CA LYS A 289 -2.52 -14.11 -10.19
C LYS A 289 -3.08 -15.52 -10.26
N VAL A 290 -4.00 -15.76 -11.18
CA VAL A 290 -4.42 -17.12 -11.53
C VAL A 290 -3.43 -17.73 -12.52
N ASN A 291 -2.80 -18.85 -12.17
CA ASN A 291 -2.05 -19.69 -13.11
C ASN A 291 -2.59 -21.11 -13.13
N THR A 292 -3.17 -21.55 -14.25
CA THR A 292 -3.75 -22.90 -14.43
C THR A 292 -2.71 -24.02 -14.48
N GLU A 293 -1.42 -23.72 -14.53
CA GLU A 293 -0.33 -24.70 -14.64
C GLU A 293 0.67 -24.57 -13.48
N GLN A 294 0.57 -25.54 -12.56
CA GLN A 294 1.51 -25.95 -11.49
C GLN A 294 1.52 -25.13 -10.18
N PHE A 295 1.10 -25.80 -9.09
CA PHE A 295 1.53 -25.54 -7.71
C PHE A 295 2.01 -26.84 -7.06
N LYS A 296 3.10 -26.76 -6.28
CA LYS A 296 3.46 -27.77 -5.30
C LYS A 296 3.39 -27.11 -3.92
N TRP A 297 2.64 -27.71 -3.01
CA TRP A 297 2.53 -27.31 -1.62
C TRP A 297 3.45 -28.17 -0.77
N SER A 298 4.09 -27.59 0.23
CA SER A 298 4.80 -28.35 1.26
C SER A 298 3.82 -29.05 2.21
N ASP A 299 2.69 -28.41 2.52
CA ASP A 299 1.60 -28.97 3.32
C ASP A 299 0.33 -29.01 2.48
N SER A 300 -0.27 -30.18 2.29
CA SER A 300 -1.54 -30.30 1.56
C SER A 300 -2.40 -31.43 2.07
N THR A 301 -3.71 -31.22 2.00
CA THR A 301 -4.74 -32.18 2.36
C THR A 301 -5.77 -32.24 1.24
N GLU A 302 -6.44 -33.38 1.12
CA GLU A 302 -7.62 -33.48 0.25
C GLU A 302 -8.87 -33.19 1.08
N GLU A 303 -9.66 -32.24 0.62
CA GLU A 303 -11.00 -31.97 1.14
C GLU A 303 -12.03 -32.27 0.07
N ASP A 304 -13.17 -32.83 0.50
CA ASP A 304 -14.33 -32.99 -0.34
C ASP A 304 -15.21 -31.74 -0.23
N GLU A 305 -15.55 -31.14 -1.36
CA GLU A 305 -16.50 -30.04 -1.42
C GLU A 305 -17.64 -30.39 -2.39
N THR A 306 -18.88 -30.32 -1.89
CA THR A 306 -20.06 -30.66 -2.67
C THR A 306 -20.74 -29.40 -3.19
N PHE A 307 -20.75 -29.26 -4.51
CA PHE A 307 -21.42 -28.16 -5.19
C PHE A 307 -22.82 -28.56 -5.57
N ARG A 308 -23.79 -27.70 -5.26
CA ARG A 308 -25.18 -27.82 -5.69
C ARG A 308 -25.56 -26.61 -6.52
N LEU A 309 -25.78 -26.82 -7.80
CA LEU A 309 -26.17 -25.79 -8.75
C LEU A 309 -27.55 -26.12 -9.33
N LYS A 310 -28.39 -25.10 -9.49
CA LYS A 310 -29.64 -25.20 -10.23
C LYS A 310 -29.43 -24.57 -11.60
N ILE A 311 -29.40 -25.39 -12.65
CA ILE A 311 -29.16 -24.97 -14.03
C ILE A 311 -30.51 -24.66 -14.67
N PRO A 312 -30.79 -23.41 -15.08
CA PRO A 312 -32.04 -23.05 -15.74
C PRO A 312 -32.25 -23.80 -17.08
N PRO A 313 -33.51 -23.90 -17.57
CA PRO A 313 -33.79 -24.43 -18.90
C PRO A 313 -32.99 -23.72 -20.00
N ASN A 314 -32.56 -24.47 -21.02
CA ASN A 314 -31.88 -23.94 -22.21
C ASN A 314 -30.69 -23.02 -21.93
N THR A 315 -29.89 -23.33 -20.90
CA THR A 315 -28.70 -22.53 -20.52
C THR A 315 -27.42 -23.35 -20.51
N LYS A 316 -26.30 -22.65 -20.72
CA LYS A 316 -24.93 -23.14 -20.55
C LYS A 316 -24.29 -22.40 -19.38
N LEU A 317 -23.59 -23.13 -18.53
CA LEU A 317 -22.96 -22.60 -17.32
C LEU A 317 -21.59 -23.25 -17.16
N ASP A 318 -20.55 -22.43 -17.00
CA ASP A 318 -19.20 -22.91 -16.73
C ASP A 318 -18.99 -22.91 -15.20
N ALA A 319 -18.64 -24.07 -14.62
CA ALA A 319 -18.35 -24.21 -13.19
C ALA A 319 -16.84 -24.25 -12.95
N LEU A 320 -16.33 -23.33 -12.12
CA LEU A 320 -14.92 -23.11 -11.81
C LEU A 320 -14.65 -23.25 -10.30
N ILE A 321 -13.48 -23.76 -9.91
CA ILE A 321 -13.00 -23.77 -8.50
C ILE A 321 -11.75 -22.92 -8.38
N GLU A 322 -11.71 -22.09 -7.35
CA GLU A 322 -10.55 -21.28 -6.98
C GLU A 322 -9.66 -22.00 -5.97
N TYR A 323 -8.34 -21.95 -6.18
CA TYR A 323 -7.32 -22.43 -5.25
C TYR A 323 -6.32 -21.29 -4.95
N TRP A 324 -5.82 -21.23 -3.72
CA TRP A 324 -5.01 -20.11 -3.21
C TRP A 324 -3.67 -20.56 -2.63
N LYS A 325 -2.58 -19.82 -2.94
CA LYS A 325 -1.34 -19.82 -2.14
C LYS A 325 -1.40 -18.65 -1.17
N ASP A 326 -1.87 -18.92 0.03
CA ASP A 326 -1.91 -17.91 1.08
C ASP A 326 -0.58 -17.84 1.83
N TYR A 327 -0.25 -16.62 2.29
CA TYR A 327 0.60 -16.46 3.47
C TYR A 327 -0.26 -16.83 4.69
N GLN A 328 -0.21 -18.08 5.15
CA GLN A 328 -0.90 -18.46 6.39
C GLN A 328 -0.08 -18.03 7.61
N TYR A 329 -0.71 -17.24 8.47
CA TYR A 329 -0.24 -16.90 9.81
C TYR A 329 -0.55 -18.04 10.79
N CYS A 330 0.44 -18.55 11.50
CA CYS A 330 0.22 -19.42 12.66
C CYS A 330 0.35 -18.59 13.93
N GLU A 331 -0.70 -18.58 14.75
CA GLU A 331 -0.61 -18.18 16.15
C GLU A 331 0.34 -19.15 16.87
N TYR A 332 1.40 -18.62 17.47
CA TYR A 332 2.10 -19.33 18.54
C TYR A 332 1.24 -19.19 19.79
N THR A 333 0.47 -20.23 20.13
CA THR A 333 0.07 -20.40 21.53
C THR A 333 1.31 -20.89 22.28
N SER A 334 1.87 -20.06 23.16
CA SER A 334 2.97 -20.45 24.04
C SER A 334 2.65 -21.80 24.70
N PRO A 335 3.59 -22.77 24.73
CA PRO A 335 3.49 -23.83 25.70
C PRO A 335 3.61 -23.21 27.10
N VAL A 336 2.69 -23.61 27.97
CA VAL A 336 2.54 -23.20 29.39
C VAL A 336 3.85 -23.35 30.16
#